data_AF-A0A975Z792-F1
#
_entry.id   AF-A0A975Z792-F1
#
_cell.length_a   1.000
_cell.length_b   1.000
_cell.length_c   1.000
_cell.angle_alpha   90.00
_cell.angle_beta   90.00
_cell.angle_gamma   90.00
#
_symmetry.space_group_name_H-M   'P 1'
#
loop_
_entity.id
_entity.type
_entity.pdbx_description
1 polymer ?
#
loop_
_entity_poly.entity_id
_entity_poly.type
_entity_poly.pdbx_seq_one_letter_code
_entity_poly.pdbx_strand_id
1 'polypeptide(L)'
;FGEFEFWFALIKIVTILAMVVVGIGMIAFGFGNDGIATGISNLWAHGGFMPNGIQGVLMSLQMVMFAYLGVEMIGLTAGEARNPTKTIPSAINSVFWRILLFYVGSLFVIMSLYPWNEIGTQGSPFVMTFERMGIKTAAGIINFVVITAALSSCNGGIFSTGRMLYSLAQHRQAPAFFGKASRSGVPRRALI
;
A
#
# COMPACT_ATOMS: atom_id res chain seq x y z
N PHE A 1 4.35 14.05 13.03
CA PHE A 1 4.66 12.87 12.20
C PHE A 1 3.89 11.64 12.68
N GLY A 2 4.18 11.11 13.87
CA GLY A 2 3.54 9.86 14.35
C GLY A 2 2.01 9.86 14.39
N GLU A 3 1.38 10.89 14.94
CA GLU A 3 -0.09 10.97 15.00
C GLU A 3 -0.74 11.12 13.61
N PHE A 4 -0.20 11.99 12.75
CA PHE A 4 -0.69 12.14 11.37
C PHE A 4 -0.57 10.84 10.57
N GLU A 5 0.57 10.15 10.68
CA GLU A 5 0.76 8.83 10.03
C GLU A 5 -0.21 7.79 10.58
N PHE A 6 -0.49 7.80 11.89
CA PHE A 6 -1.47 6.88 12.48
C PHE A 6 -2.87 7.07 11.88
N TRP A 7 -3.34 8.32 11.78
CA TRP A 7 -4.66 8.62 11.20
C TRP A 7 -4.71 8.30 9.71
N PHE A 8 -3.69 8.65 8.94
CA PHE A 8 -3.64 8.31 7.51
C PHE A 8 -3.54 6.79 7.27
N ALA A 9 -2.79 6.07 8.10
CA ALA A 9 -2.74 4.61 8.06
C ALA A 9 -4.10 3.99 8.36
N LEU A 10 -4.84 4.51 9.34
CA LEU A 10 -6.15 4.01 9.70
C LEU A 10 -7.15 4.09 8.55
N ILE A 11 -7.23 5.23 7.84
CA ILE A 11 -8.12 5.43 6.70
C ILE A 11 -7.89 4.36 5.62
N LYS A 12 -6.62 4.11 5.28
CA LYS A 12 -6.22 3.08 4.31
C LYS A 12 -6.64 1.68 4.75
N ILE A 13 -6.31 1.32 6.00
CA ILE A 13 -6.58 -0.02 6.55
C ILE A 13 -8.08 -0.31 6.55
N VAL A 14 -8.89 0.62 7.06
CA VAL A 14 -10.35 0.46 7.11
C VAL A 14 -10.93 0.29 5.71
N THR A 15 -10.47 1.07 4.74
CA THR A 15 -10.95 0.99 3.35
C THR A 15 -10.64 -0.36 2.71
N ILE A 16 -9.41 -0.85 2.87
CA ILE A 16 -8.99 -2.14 2.30
C ILE A 16 -9.73 -3.29 2.98
N LEU A 17 -9.88 -3.25 4.31
CA LEU A 17 -10.65 -4.27 5.03
C LEU A 17 -12.12 -4.28 4.60
N ALA A 18 -12.75 -3.12 4.48
CA ALA A 18 -14.13 -3.01 3.99
C ALA A 18 -14.26 -3.62 2.59
N MET A 19 -13.31 -3.31 1.70
CA MET A 19 -13.29 -3.85 0.33
C MET A 19 -13.11 -5.37 0.31
N VAL A 20 -12.21 -5.92 1.13
CA VAL A 20 -12.01 -7.37 1.23
C VAL A 20 -13.26 -8.06 1.76
N VAL A 21 -13.88 -7.54 2.82
CA VAL A 21 -15.10 -8.11 3.41
C VAL A 21 -16.25 -8.07 2.42
N VAL A 22 -16.49 -6.92 1.77
CA VAL A 22 -17.53 -6.78 0.75
C VAL A 22 -17.29 -7.77 -0.37
N GLY A 23 -16.08 -7.81 -0.93
CA GLY A 23 -15.78 -8.67 -2.07
C GLY A 23 -15.86 -10.17 -1.73
N ILE A 24 -15.45 -10.60 -0.52
CA ILE A 24 -15.69 -11.97 -0.05
C ILE A 24 -17.20 -12.25 0.01
N GLY A 25 -18.00 -11.29 0.48
CA GLY A 25 -19.47 -11.39 0.47
C GLY A 25 -20.05 -11.55 -0.94
N MET A 26 -19.52 -10.82 -1.92
CA MET A 26 -19.91 -10.95 -3.33
C MET A 26 -19.50 -12.32 -3.90
N ILE A 27 -18.30 -12.80 -3.59
CA ILE A 27 -17.77 -14.09 -4.06
C ILE A 27 -18.58 -15.26 -3.49
N ALA A 28 -18.90 -15.23 -2.19
CA ALA A 28 -19.53 -16.35 -1.49
C ALA A 28 -21.07 -16.34 -1.56
N PHE A 29 -21.68 -15.16 -1.47
CA PHE A 29 -23.14 -15.00 -1.35
C PHE A 29 -23.78 -14.24 -2.51
N GLY A 30 -23.01 -13.70 -3.45
CA GLY A 30 -23.56 -12.95 -4.58
C GLY A 30 -24.14 -11.59 -4.21
N PHE A 31 -23.71 -11.00 -3.09
CA PHE A 31 -24.10 -9.62 -2.74
C PHE A 31 -23.77 -8.67 -3.89
N GLY A 32 -24.71 -7.79 -4.27
CA GLY A 32 -24.54 -6.87 -5.40
C GLY A 32 -24.42 -7.53 -6.78
N ASN A 33 -24.79 -8.82 -6.90
CA ASN A 33 -24.79 -9.59 -8.16
C ASN A 33 -26.04 -10.49 -8.25
N ASP A 34 -27.23 -9.93 -7.96
CA ASP A 34 -28.52 -10.64 -8.00
C ASP A 34 -28.58 -11.95 -7.19
N GLY A 35 -27.75 -12.09 -6.16
CA GLY A 35 -27.64 -13.30 -5.33
C GLY A 35 -26.87 -14.44 -6.00
N ILE A 36 -26.29 -14.22 -7.18
CA ILE A 36 -25.44 -15.18 -7.88
C ILE A 36 -24.00 -14.99 -7.38
N ALA A 37 -23.47 -15.99 -6.70
CA ALA A 37 -22.08 -16.01 -6.26
C ALA A 37 -21.14 -15.85 -7.46
N THR A 38 -20.27 -14.83 -7.45
CA THR A 38 -19.29 -14.61 -8.53
C THR A 38 -18.27 -15.75 -8.59
N GLY A 39 -17.99 -16.38 -7.45
CA GLY A 39 -16.95 -17.40 -7.33
C GLY A 39 -15.54 -16.83 -7.56
N ILE A 40 -14.60 -17.73 -7.80
CA ILE A 40 -13.16 -17.41 -7.99
C ILE A 40 -12.64 -17.82 -9.37
N SER A 41 -13.54 -18.22 -10.28
CA SER A 41 -13.18 -18.76 -11.58
C SER A 41 -12.42 -17.77 -12.46
N ASN A 42 -12.64 -16.47 -12.31
CA ASN A 42 -11.93 -15.42 -13.04
C ASN A 42 -10.40 -15.46 -12.87
N LEU A 43 -9.89 -16.10 -11.79
CA LEU A 43 -8.46 -16.31 -11.57
C LEU A 43 -7.79 -17.21 -12.63
N TRP A 44 -8.56 -18.01 -13.37
CA TRP A 44 -8.02 -18.90 -14.41
C TRP A 44 -8.90 -19.05 -15.65
N ALA A 45 -10.12 -18.52 -15.65
CA ALA A 45 -11.06 -18.66 -16.77
C ALA A 45 -10.58 -17.95 -18.06
N HIS A 46 -9.76 -16.91 -17.94
CA HIS A 46 -9.35 -16.03 -19.04
C HIS A 46 -7.90 -16.32 -19.48
N GLY A 47 -7.65 -17.54 -19.96
CA GLY A 47 -6.32 -17.96 -20.44
C GLY A 47 -5.47 -18.72 -19.40
N GLY A 48 -6.09 -19.27 -18.36
CA GLY A 48 -5.40 -20.02 -17.30
C GLY A 48 -4.80 -19.10 -16.22
N PHE A 49 -4.01 -19.69 -15.31
CA PHE A 49 -3.37 -18.96 -14.20
C PHE A 49 -2.22 -18.05 -14.67
N MET A 50 -1.56 -18.41 -15.78
CA MET A 50 -0.44 -17.66 -16.36
C MET A 50 -0.70 -17.36 -17.84
N PRO A 51 -1.69 -16.49 -18.16
CA PRO A 51 -2.09 -16.21 -19.55
C PRO A 51 -0.97 -15.57 -20.38
N ASN A 52 -0.04 -14.85 -19.73
CA ASN A 52 1.13 -14.22 -20.36
C ASN A 52 2.43 -15.04 -20.13
N GLY A 53 2.33 -16.29 -19.67
CA GLY A 53 3.48 -17.15 -19.39
C GLY A 53 4.47 -16.59 -18.37
N ILE A 54 5.71 -17.13 -18.39
CA ILE A 54 6.78 -16.71 -17.47
C ILE A 54 7.19 -15.25 -17.72
N GLN A 55 7.16 -14.80 -18.98
CA GLN A 55 7.49 -13.41 -19.32
C GLN A 55 6.54 -12.42 -18.63
N GLY A 56 5.23 -12.72 -18.59
CA GLY A 56 4.26 -11.92 -17.85
C GLY A 56 4.56 -11.85 -16.35
N VAL A 57 4.98 -12.97 -15.75
CA VAL A 57 5.42 -12.99 -14.34
C VAL A 57 6.61 -12.07 -14.13
N LEU A 58 7.64 -12.18 -14.97
CA LEU A 58 8.83 -11.30 -14.89
C LEU A 58 8.46 -9.81 -15.04
N MET A 59 7.55 -9.49 -15.95
CA MET A 59 7.05 -8.11 -16.13
C MET A 59 6.18 -7.62 -14.97
N SER A 60 5.49 -8.52 -14.26
CA SER A 60 4.75 -8.16 -13.05
C SER A 60 5.66 -7.90 -11.84
N LEU A 61 6.80 -8.59 -11.75
CA LEU A 61 7.74 -8.45 -10.63
C LEU A 61 8.24 -7.02 -10.47
N GLN A 62 8.58 -6.33 -11.56
CA GLN A 62 8.98 -4.91 -11.48
C GLN A 62 7.90 -4.01 -10.90
N MET A 63 6.62 -4.26 -11.24
CA MET A 63 5.49 -3.48 -10.74
C MET A 63 5.27 -3.75 -9.24
N VAL A 64 5.41 -5.01 -8.84
CA VAL A 64 5.37 -5.41 -7.42
C VAL A 64 6.51 -4.76 -6.65
N MET A 65 7.75 -4.82 -7.16
CA MET A 65 8.90 -4.18 -6.50
C MET A 65 8.69 -2.67 -6.35
N PHE A 66 8.18 -2.01 -7.38
CA PHE A 66 7.89 -0.58 -7.33
C PHE A 66 6.82 -0.24 -6.28
N ALA A 67 5.77 -1.06 -6.16
CA ALA A 67 4.70 -0.87 -5.18
C ALA A 67 5.18 -0.96 -3.72
N TYR A 68 6.34 -1.58 -3.47
CA TYR A 68 6.92 -1.76 -2.12
C TYR A 68 8.18 -0.94 -1.85
N LEU A 69 8.49 0.04 -2.71
CA LEU A 69 9.48 1.04 -2.34
C LEU A 69 9.04 1.77 -1.07
N GLY A 70 9.96 1.94 -0.12
CA GLY A 70 9.71 2.51 1.21
C GLY A 70 9.82 1.49 2.35
N VAL A 71 9.85 0.18 2.09
CA VAL A 71 10.11 -0.83 3.15
C VAL A 71 11.51 -0.70 3.75
N GLU A 72 12.45 -0.10 3.02
CA GLU A 72 13.81 0.24 3.47
C GLU A 72 13.83 1.24 4.65
N MET A 73 12.73 1.96 4.88
CA MET A 73 12.56 2.84 6.04
C MET A 73 12.75 2.10 7.37
N ILE A 74 12.45 0.80 7.42
CA ILE A 74 12.70 -0.01 8.62
C ILE A 74 14.20 -0.05 8.93
N GLY A 75 15.04 -0.18 7.89
CA GLY A 75 16.49 -0.17 8.05
C GLY A 75 17.01 1.19 8.53
N LEU A 76 16.50 2.29 7.99
CA LEU A 76 16.90 3.64 8.39
C LEU A 76 16.51 3.97 9.83
N THR A 77 15.35 3.51 10.28
CA THR A 77 14.86 3.73 11.64
C THR A 77 15.43 2.74 12.66
N ALA A 78 16.11 1.68 12.21
CA ALA A 78 16.74 0.71 13.10
C ALA A 78 17.83 1.32 14.00
N GLY A 79 18.59 2.29 13.49
CA GLY A 79 19.62 2.98 14.26
C GLY A 79 19.07 3.85 15.40
N GLU A 80 17.77 4.15 15.39
CA GLU A 80 17.10 4.98 16.39
C GLU A 80 16.09 4.20 17.26
N ALA A 81 15.94 2.90 17.02
CA ALA A 81 15.01 2.07 17.77
C ALA A 81 15.53 1.83 19.19
N ARG A 82 14.68 2.03 20.21
CA ARG A 82 15.04 1.84 21.63
C ARG A 82 15.48 0.40 21.96
N ASN A 83 14.96 -0.60 21.23
CA ASN A 83 15.37 -2.00 21.36
C ASN A 83 15.37 -2.71 19.99
N PRO A 84 16.43 -2.55 19.17
CA PRO A 84 16.44 -2.99 17.78
C PRO A 84 16.26 -4.51 17.63
N THR A 85 16.82 -5.31 18.56
CA THR A 85 16.78 -6.78 18.52
C THR A 85 15.37 -7.35 18.63
N LYS A 86 14.43 -6.62 19.23
CA LYS A 86 13.01 -7.01 19.28
C LYS A 86 12.14 -6.20 18.31
N THR A 87 12.41 -4.91 18.18
CA THR A 87 11.57 -3.98 17.41
C THR A 87 11.68 -4.25 15.91
N ILE A 88 12.89 -4.53 15.41
CA ILE A 88 13.12 -4.74 13.98
C ILE A 88 12.51 -6.05 13.48
N PRO A 89 12.72 -7.22 14.14
CA PRO A 89 12.04 -8.44 13.73
C PRO A 89 10.51 -8.31 13.78
N SER A 90 9.97 -7.65 14.81
CA SER A 90 8.52 -7.41 14.93
C SER A 90 7.99 -6.53 13.80
N ALA A 91 8.70 -5.46 13.44
CA ALA A 91 8.33 -4.57 12.34
C ALA A 91 8.35 -5.30 11.00
N ILE A 92 9.40 -6.09 10.72
CA ILE A 92 9.51 -6.89 9.50
C ILE A 92 8.35 -7.89 9.39
N ASN A 93 8.09 -8.65 10.45
CA ASN A 93 6.99 -9.61 10.47
C ASN A 93 5.63 -8.90 10.29
N SER A 94 5.45 -7.74 10.90
CA SER A 94 4.24 -6.94 10.70
C SER A 94 4.09 -6.47 9.26
N VAL A 95 5.17 -6.10 8.55
CA VAL A 95 5.09 -5.71 7.14
C VAL A 95 4.68 -6.89 6.28
N PHE A 96 5.26 -8.07 6.50
CA PHE A 96 4.91 -9.29 5.76
C PHE A 96 3.40 -9.58 5.82
N TRP A 97 2.81 -9.57 7.03
CA TRP A 97 1.38 -9.81 7.19
C TRP A 97 0.51 -8.73 6.54
N ARG A 98 0.96 -7.47 6.56
CA ARG A 98 0.25 -6.36 5.90
C ARG A 98 0.29 -6.51 4.38
N ILE A 99 1.40 -6.95 3.80
CA ILE A 99 1.51 -7.25 2.36
C ILE A 99 0.53 -8.34 1.97
N LEU A 100 0.50 -9.44 2.72
CA LEU A 100 -0.41 -10.55 2.48
C LEU A 100 -1.88 -10.09 2.55
N LEU A 101 -2.24 -9.39 3.62
CA LEU A 101 -3.62 -8.98 3.84
C LEU A 101 -4.08 -7.89 2.86
N PHE A 102 -3.30 -6.81 2.71
CA PHE A 102 -3.76 -5.64 1.99
C PHE A 102 -3.54 -5.71 0.50
N TYR A 103 -2.46 -6.33 0.05
CA TYR A 103 -2.14 -6.40 -1.38
C TYR A 103 -2.58 -7.72 -1.99
N VAL A 104 -2.10 -8.84 -1.44
CA VAL A 104 -2.49 -10.16 -1.98
C VAL A 104 -3.98 -10.39 -1.78
N GLY A 105 -4.52 -10.05 -0.59
CA GLY A 105 -5.94 -10.14 -0.30
C GLY A 105 -6.82 -9.25 -1.21
N SER A 106 -6.43 -8.00 -1.44
CA SER A 106 -7.21 -7.11 -2.32
C SER A 106 -7.14 -7.55 -3.79
N LEU A 107 -5.95 -7.93 -4.29
CA LEU A 107 -5.81 -8.46 -5.65
C LEU A 107 -6.58 -9.75 -5.85
N PHE A 108 -6.54 -10.67 -4.88
CA PHE A 108 -7.33 -11.90 -4.92
C PHE A 108 -8.81 -11.60 -5.08
N VAL A 109 -9.34 -10.68 -4.28
CA VAL A 109 -10.75 -10.28 -4.35
C VAL A 109 -11.05 -9.61 -5.70
N ILE A 110 -10.25 -8.63 -6.14
CA ILE A 110 -10.47 -7.92 -7.41
C ILE A 110 -10.46 -8.90 -8.59
N MET A 111 -9.44 -9.77 -8.67
CA MET A 111 -9.29 -10.71 -9.77
C MET A 111 -10.29 -11.87 -9.72
N SER A 112 -10.88 -12.15 -8.56
CA SER A 112 -12.03 -13.07 -8.46
C SER A 112 -13.30 -12.41 -8.99
N LEU A 113 -13.51 -11.12 -8.70
CA LEU A 113 -14.70 -10.39 -9.10
C LEU A 113 -14.71 -9.97 -10.56
N TYR A 114 -13.55 -9.58 -11.10
CA TYR A 114 -13.42 -8.99 -12.42
C TYR A 114 -12.38 -9.75 -13.26
N PRO A 115 -12.67 -10.02 -14.55
CA PRO A 115 -11.70 -10.59 -15.48
C PRO A 115 -10.43 -9.73 -15.53
N TRP A 116 -9.25 -10.36 -15.44
CA TRP A 116 -7.97 -9.63 -15.37
C TRP A 116 -7.72 -8.75 -16.60
N ASN A 117 -8.26 -9.15 -17.76
CA ASN A 117 -8.17 -8.45 -19.04
C ASN A 117 -9.12 -7.24 -19.16
N GLU A 118 -10.06 -7.08 -18.24
CA GLU A 118 -10.99 -5.94 -18.20
C GLU A 118 -10.66 -4.95 -17.07
N ILE A 119 -9.80 -5.33 -16.13
CA ILE A 119 -9.35 -4.47 -15.03
C ILE A 119 -8.71 -3.19 -15.58
N GLY A 120 -9.22 -2.04 -15.14
CA GLY A 120 -8.73 -0.72 -15.52
C GLY A 120 -9.36 -0.14 -16.80
N THR A 121 -10.20 -0.88 -17.51
CA THR A 121 -10.88 -0.37 -18.72
C THR A 121 -12.13 0.44 -18.40
N GLN A 122 -12.86 0.08 -17.34
CA GLN A 122 -14.13 0.71 -16.95
C GLN A 122 -13.99 1.63 -15.72
N GLY A 123 -12.75 1.93 -15.30
CA GLY A 123 -12.45 2.69 -14.08
C GLY A 123 -11.78 1.85 -12.98
N SER A 124 -11.76 2.38 -11.75
CA SER A 124 -11.11 1.73 -10.61
C SER A 124 -11.93 0.55 -10.09
N PRO A 125 -11.36 -0.67 -10.01
CA PRO A 125 -12.07 -1.83 -9.46
C PRO A 125 -12.55 -1.62 -8.03
N PHE A 126 -11.80 -0.84 -7.23
CA PHE A 126 -12.20 -0.47 -5.87
C PHE A 126 -13.50 0.32 -5.88
N VAL A 127 -13.65 1.26 -6.81
CA VAL A 127 -14.88 2.06 -6.95
C VAL A 127 -16.02 1.16 -7.39
N MET A 128 -15.82 0.32 -8.42
CA MET A 128 -16.84 -0.57 -8.95
C MET A 128 -17.40 -1.53 -7.90
N THR A 129 -16.55 -2.08 -7.03
CA THR A 129 -16.99 -2.99 -5.96
C THR A 129 -17.97 -2.29 -5.01
N PHE A 130 -17.69 -1.05 -4.61
CA PHE A 130 -18.58 -0.29 -3.73
C PHE A 130 -19.83 0.25 -4.46
N GLU A 131 -19.73 0.59 -5.75
CA GLU A 131 -20.88 1.01 -6.56
C GLU A 131 -21.89 -0.13 -6.74
N ARG A 132 -21.42 -1.37 -6.96
CA ARG A 132 -22.29 -2.57 -7.03
C ARG A 132 -23.04 -2.84 -5.72
N MET A 133 -22.54 -2.33 -4.60
CA MET A 133 -23.23 -2.37 -3.30
C MET A 133 -24.22 -1.21 -3.10
N GLY A 134 -24.42 -0.36 -4.12
CA GLY A 134 -25.32 0.79 -4.07
C GLY A 134 -24.72 2.08 -3.50
N ILE A 135 -23.40 2.13 -3.27
CA ILE A 135 -22.73 3.32 -2.73
C ILE A 135 -22.46 4.32 -3.87
N LYS A 136 -23.40 5.22 -4.11
CA LYS A 136 -23.34 6.24 -5.19
C LYS A 136 -22.13 7.19 -5.10
N THR A 137 -21.55 7.37 -3.90
CA THR A 137 -20.40 8.23 -3.66
C THR A 137 -19.07 7.46 -3.56
N ALA A 138 -19.04 6.20 -3.97
CA ALA A 138 -17.86 5.33 -3.91
C ALA A 138 -16.63 5.96 -4.57
N ALA A 139 -16.79 6.54 -5.76
CA ALA A 139 -15.71 7.21 -6.49
C ALA A 139 -15.05 8.32 -5.64
N GLY A 140 -15.85 9.17 -5.00
CA GLY A 140 -15.36 10.24 -4.13
C GLY A 140 -14.63 9.73 -2.89
N ILE A 141 -15.17 8.69 -2.25
CA ILE A 141 -14.57 8.07 -1.06
C ILE A 141 -13.21 7.46 -1.41
N ILE A 142 -13.15 6.66 -2.48
CA ILE A 142 -11.89 6.03 -2.91
C ILE A 142 -10.86 7.08 -3.32
N ASN A 143 -11.26 8.12 -4.06
CA ASN A 143 -10.34 9.20 -4.42
C ASN A 143 -9.80 9.92 -3.17
N PHE A 144 -10.64 10.19 -2.17
CA PHE A 144 -10.20 10.76 -0.89
C PHE A 144 -9.18 9.84 -0.21
N VAL A 145 -9.45 8.53 -0.14
CA VAL A 145 -8.53 7.53 0.44
C VAL A 145 -7.20 7.52 -0.31
N VAL A 146 -7.22 7.53 -1.65
CA VAL A 146 -6.00 7.55 -2.48
C VAL A 146 -5.18 8.81 -2.24
N ILE A 147 -5.81 9.98 -2.13
CA ILE A 147 -5.11 11.24 -1.81
C ILE A 147 -4.47 11.17 -0.43
N THR A 148 -5.20 10.71 0.59
CA THR A 148 -4.62 10.55 1.94
C THR A 148 -3.48 9.52 1.99
N ALA A 149 -3.58 8.45 1.19
CA ALA A 149 -2.52 7.47 1.02
C ALA A 149 -1.26 8.08 0.39
N ALA A 150 -1.43 8.86 -0.67
CA ALA A 150 -0.35 9.57 -1.34
C ALA A 150 0.33 10.58 -0.40
N LEU A 151 -0.46 11.37 0.34
CA LEU A 151 0.07 12.34 1.32
C LEU A 151 0.88 11.68 2.43
N SER A 152 0.42 10.54 2.96
CA SER A 152 1.18 9.73 3.93
C SER A 152 2.49 9.20 3.35
N SER A 153 2.47 8.70 2.10
CA SER A 153 3.69 8.28 1.42
C SER A 153 4.69 9.44 1.24
N CYS A 154 4.21 10.61 0.79
CA CYS A 154 5.04 11.81 0.66
C CYS A 154 5.63 12.25 2.00
N ASN A 155 4.85 12.25 3.08
CA ASN A 155 5.32 12.61 4.42
C ASN A 155 6.41 11.63 4.90
N GLY A 156 6.22 10.32 4.71
CA GLY A 156 7.24 9.31 4.99
C GLY A 156 8.51 9.50 4.16
N GLY A 157 8.37 9.78 2.86
CA GLY A 157 9.49 10.05 1.95
C GLY A 157 10.32 11.26 2.39
N ILE A 158 9.66 12.40 2.66
CA ILE A 158 10.31 13.63 3.14
C ILE A 158 11.09 13.36 4.44
N PHE A 159 10.48 12.62 5.37
CA PHE A 159 11.13 12.22 6.63
C PHE A 159 12.38 11.35 6.38
N SER A 160 12.25 10.34 5.53
CA SER A 160 13.34 9.42 5.16
C SER A 160 14.52 10.17 4.54
N THR A 161 14.25 10.96 3.50
CA THR A 161 15.26 11.69 2.74
C THR A 161 15.96 12.72 3.60
N GLY A 162 15.23 13.46 4.43
CA GLY A 162 15.83 14.42 5.36
C GLY A 162 16.80 13.76 6.35
N ARG A 163 16.47 12.56 6.84
CA ARG A 163 17.37 11.81 7.74
C ARG A 163 18.54 11.16 7.03
N MET A 164 18.33 10.65 5.82
CA MET A 164 19.42 10.13 4.99
C MET A 164 20.46 11.23 4.72
N LEU A 165 20.01 12.42 4.32
CA LEU A 165 20.90 13.55 4.06
C LEU A 165 21.61 14.05 5.33
N TYR A 166 20.91 14.05 6.48
CA TYR A 166 21.52 14.30 7.78
C TYR A 166 22.62 13.28 8.13
N SER A 167 22.36 11.99 7.93
CA SER A 167 23.33 10.91 8.18
C SER A 167 24.56 11.05 7.28
N LEU A 168 24.38 11.31 5.99
CA LEU A 168 25.48 11.57 5.06
C LEU A 168 26.34 12.76 5.51
N ALA A 169 25.73 13.83 6.01
CA ALA A 169 26.46 14.99 6.50
C ALA A 169 27.27 14.69 7.78
N GLN A 170 26.75 13.85 8.68
CA GLN A 170 27.49 13.37 9.86
C GLN A 170 28.72 12.53 9.47
N HIS A 171 28.62 11.77 8.39
CA HIS A 171 29.71 10.99 7.83
C HIS A 171 30.62 11.76 6.86
N ARG A 172 30.48 13.10 6.77
CA ARG A 172 31.23 13.98 5.85
C ARG A 172 31.06 13.63 4.35
N GLN A 173 29.96 12.96 4.01
CA GLN A 173 29.57 12.61 2.63
C GLN A 173 28.56 13.59 2.03
N ALA A 174 28.09 14.56 2.81
CA ALA A 174 27.26 15.69 2.36
C ALA A 174 27.71 16.99 3.06
N PRO A 175 27.33 18.17 2.54
CA PRO A 175 27.68 19.46 3.14
C PRO A 175 27.35 19.53 4.63
N ALA A 176 28.31 20.00 5.44
CA ALA A 176 28.21 19.98 6.91
C ALA A 176 27.00 20.76 7.47
N PHE A 177 26.41 21.68 6.69
CA PHE A 177 25.24 22.42 7.13
C PHE A 177 23.96 21.55 7.25
N PHE A 178 23.89 20.42 6.54
CA PHE A 178 22.79 19.43 6.66
C PHE A 178 22.90 18.57 7.93
N GLY A 179 24.08 18.48 8.55
CA GLY A 179 24.34 17.70 9.76
C GLY A 179 23.84 18.34 11.07
N LYS A 180 23.05 19.42 11.00
CA LYS A 180 22.50 20.10 12.18
C LYS A 180 21.01 19.77 12.36
N ALA A 181 20.68 19.15 13.50
CA ALA A 181 19.29 18.98 13.92
C ALA A 181 18.73 20.29 14.51
N SER A 182 17.43 20.52 14.38
CA SER A 182 16.71 21.58 15.08
C SER A 182 16.56 21.26 16.58
N ARG A 183 16.06 22.24 17.37
CA ARG A 183 15.68 22.02 18.78
C ARG A 183 14.62 20.91 18.96
N SER A 184 13.83 20.61 17.93
CA SER A 184 12.83 19.55 17.94
C SER A 184 13.38 18.20 17.43
N GLY A 185 14.69 18.08 17.19
CA GLY A 185 15.33 16.85 16.72
C GLY A 185 15.13 16.57 15.22
N VAL A 186 14.63 17.54 14.46
CA VAL A 186 14.34 17.39 13.03
C VAL A 186 15.44 18.07 12.19
N PRO A 187 16.01 17.43 11.16
CA PRO A 187 17.04 18.03 10.32
C PRO A 187 16.44 19.06 9.36
N ARG A 188 15.99 20.20 9.88
CA ARG A 188 15.20 21.21 9.14
C ARG A 188 15.88 21.73 7.87
N ARG A 189 17.22 21.80 7.86
CA ARG A 189 18.01 22.23 6.70
C ARG A 189 18.09 21.19 5.59
N ALA A 190 17.81 19.93 5.89
CA ALA A 190 17.74 18.85 4.90
C ALA A 190 16.34 18.69 4.30
N LEU A 191 15.36 19.48 4.79
CA LEU A 191 13.96 19.44 4.39
C LEU A 191 13.51 20.67 3.60
N ILE A 192 14.33 21.72 3.56
CA ILE A 192 14.09 23.01 2.88
C ILE A 192 15.19 23.18 1.84
#